data_AF-B9S6T1-F1
#
_entry.id   AF-B9S6T1-F1
#
_cell.length_a   1.000
_cell.length_b   1.000
_cell.length_c   1.000
_cell.angle_alpha   90.00
_cell.angle_beta   90.00
_cell.angle_gamma   90.00
#
_symmetry.space_group_name_H-M   'P 1'
#
loop_
_entity.id
_entity.type
_entity.pdbx_description
1 polymer ?
#
loop_
_entity_poly.entity_id
_entity_poly.type
_entity_poly.pdbx_seq_one_letter_code
_entity_poly.pdbx_strand_id
1 'polypeptide(L)' 'MEGLVQCPANYVPLSPIRFLERAAKVYGDRTSVVYGFVQYRWSETYERCIRLASALTQLGVSQGDVKFSV' A
#
# COMPACT_ATOMS: atom_id res chain seq x y z
N MET A 1 -14.22 -28.31 4.42
CA MET A 1 -13.13 -27.68 5.18
C MET A 1 -13.71 -26.41 5.78
N GLU A 2 -14.26 -26.49 7.00
CA GLU A 2 -14.81 -25.31 7.68
C GLU A 2 -13.67 -24.36 8.00
N GLY A 3 -13.70 -23.17 7.42
CA GLY A 3 -12.78 -22.10 7.77
C GLY A 3 -13.05 -21.60 9.18
N LEU A 4 -12.00 -21.16 9.87
CA LEU A 4 -12.11 -20.53 11.20
C LEU A 4 -13.14 -19.40 11.15
N VAL A 5 -14.05 -19.37 12.14
CA VAL A 5 -15.03 -18.28 12.30
C VAL A 5 -14.29 -16.94 12.29
N GLN A 6 -14.76 -16.01 11.47
CA GLN A 6 -14.19 -14.67 11.41
C GLN A 6 -14.40 -13.97 12.76
N CYS A 7 -13.30 -13.58 13.39
CA CYS A 7 -13.22 -12.87 14.64
C CYS A 7 -12.23 -11.71 14.50
N PRO A 8 -12.25 -10.71 15.39
CA PRO A 8 -11.31 -9.59 15.31
C PRO A 8 -9.83 -9.99 15.28
N ALA A 9 -9.49 -11.19 15.78
CA ALA A 9 -8.13 -11.71 15.77
C ALA A 9 -7.68 -12.24 14.39
N ASN A 10 -8.59 -12.78 13.57
CA ASN A 10 -8.26 -13.33 12.24
C ASN A 10 -8.81 -12.50 11.07
N TYR A 11 -9.66 -11.51 11.35
CA TYR A 11 -10.31 -10.68 10.34
C TYR A 11 -10.24 -9.20 10.70
N VAL A 12 -9.57 -8.43 9.83
CA VAL A 12 -9.62 -6.97 9.81
C VAL A 12 -9.78 -6.57 8.34
N PRO A 13 -10.78 -5.76 7.97
CA PRO A 13 -10.94 -5.31 6.59
C PRO A 13 -9.68 -4.58 6.14
N LEU A 14 -9.11 -5.09 5.05
CA LEU A 14 -7.82 -4.64 4.56
C LEU A 14 -8.05 -3.51 3.55
N SER A 15 -7.86 -2.27 4.00
CA SER A 15 -7.78 -1.15 3.07
C SER A 15 -6.54 -1.30 2.19
N PRO A 16 -6.52 -0.73 0.97
CA PRO A 16 -5.33 -0.76 0.11
C PRO A 16 -4.06 -0.25 0.81
N ILE A 17 -4.20 0.77 1.68
CA ILE A 17 -3.09 1.32 2.47
C ILE A 17 -2.58 0.29 3.49
N ARG A 18 -3.47 -0.37 4.24
CA ARG A 18 -3.08 -1.42 5.20
C ARG A 18 -2.51 -2.66 4.50
N PHE A 19 -3.00 -2.99 3.31
CA PHE A 19 -2.43 -4.06 2.49
C PHE A 19 -0.97 -3.73 2.14
N LEU A 20 -0.73 -2.52 1.62
CA LEU A 20 0.60 -2.08 1.23
C LEU A 20 1.59 -2.13 2.40
N GLU A 21 1.18 -1.62 3.57
CA GLU A 21 2.00 -1.65 4.79
C GLU A 21 2.32 -3.10 5.22
N ARG A 22 1.32 -3.99 5.24
CA ARG A 22 1.54 -5.40 5.59
C ARG A 22 2.43 -6.13 4.58
N ALA A 23 2.23 -5.87 3.29
CA ALA A 23 3.04 -6.49 2.24
C ALA A 23 4.51 -6.08 2.34
N ALA A 24 4.79 -4.79 2.60
CA ALA A 24 6.15 -4.31 2.85
C ALA A 24 6.78 -4.93 4.11
N LYS A 25 6.00 -5.14 5.17
CA LYS A 25 6.50 -5.73 6.42
C LYS A 25 6.78 -7.23 6.32
N VAL A 26 5.91 -7.98 5.64
CA VAL A 26 5.98 -9.45 5.60
C VAL A 26 6.80 -9.94 4.42
N TYR A 27 6.72 -9.26 3.27
CA TYR A 27 7.33 -9.66 2.01
C TYR A 27 8.31 -8.61 1.48
N GLY A 28 8.95 -7.85 2.38
CA GLY A 28 9.77 -6.68 2.04
C GLY A 28 10.75 -6.89 0.90
N ASP A 29 11.43 -8.04 0.86
CA ASP A 29 12.43 -8.37 -0.16
C ASP A 29 11.86 -9.03 -1.43
N ARG A 30 10.56 -9.28 -1.49
CA ARG A 30 9.92 -9.86 -2.68
C ARG A 30 9.54 -8.78 -3.67
N THR A 31 9.63 -9.12 -4.96
CA THR A 31 9.19 -8.26 -6.06
C THR A 31 7.70 -7.95 -5.95
N SER A 32 7.36 -6.67 -6.04
CA SER A 32 5.99 -6.13 -5.98
C SER A 32 5.49 -5.64 -7.34
N VAL A 33 6.36 -4.98 -8.10
CA VAL A 33 6.04 -4.34 -9.39
C VAL A 33 7.16 -4.66 -10.38
N VAL A 34 6.77 -5.07 -11.59
CA VAL A 34 7.67 -5.28 -12.74
C VAL A 34 7.18 -4.43 -13.89
N TYR A 35 8.04 -3.54 -14.40
CA TYR A 35 7.77 -2.69 -15.55
C TYR A 35 9.00 -2.62 -16.45
N GLY A 36 8.99 -3.38 -17.55
CA GLY A 36 10.17 -3.55 -18.40
C GLY A 36 11.36 -4.10 -17.59
N PHE A 37 12.48 -3.38 -17.62
CA PHE A 37 13.68 -3.73 -16.83
C PHE A 37 13.63 -3.24 -15.38
N VAL A 38 12.62 -2.44 -15.01
CA VAL A 38 12.48 -1.90 -13.66
C VAL A 38 11.69 -2.89 -12.81
N GLN A 39 12.28 -3.27 -11.68
CA GLN A 39 11.63 -4.08 -10.66
C GLN A 39 11.72 -3.35 -9.32
N TYR A 40 10.63 -3.38 -8.57
CA TYR A 40 10.61 -2.89 -7.19
C TYR A 40 10.29 -4.04 -6.25
N ARG A 41 10.90 -3.98 -5.07
CA ARG A 41 10.52 -4.79 -3.92
C ARG A 41 9.38 -4.14 -3.15
N TRP A 42 8.69 -4.91 -2.33
CA TRP A 42 7.59 -4.38 -1.50
C TRP A 42 8.04 -3.26 -0.56
N SER A 43 9.23 -3.35 0.01
CA SER A 43 9.82 -2.28 0.83
C SER A 43 10.00 -0.97 0.04
N GLU A 44 10.61 -1.05 -1.14
CA GLU A 44 10.84 0.11 -2.02
C GLU A 44 9.52 0.73 -2.49
N THR A 45 8.52 -0.10 -2.78
CA THR A 45 7.19 0.38 -3.20
C THR A 45 6.52 1.18 -2.10
N TYR A 46 6.56 0.67 -0.86
CA TYR A 46 6.01 1.37 0.29
C TYR A 46 6.70 2.71 0.55
N GLU A 47 8.04 2.74 0.57
CA GLU A 47 8.80 3.97 0.76
C GLU A 47 8.48 5.02 -0.31
N ARG A 48 8.38 4.61 -1.58
CA ARG A 48 8.00 5.52 -2.67
C ARG A 48 6.60 6.08 -2.50
N CYS A 49 5.63 5.24 -2.13
CA CYS A 49 4.26 5.67 -1.85
C CYS A 49 4.20 6.67 -0.69
N ILE A 50 4.95 6.44 0.39
CA ILE A 50 5.02 7.36 1.54
C ILE A 50 5.65 8.70 1.13
N ARG A 51 6.74 8.68 0.36
CA ARG A 51 7.38 9.91 -0.15
C ARG A 51 6.42 10.73 -1.02
N LEU A 52 5.68 10.07 -1.92
CA LEU A 52 4.66 10.73 -2.73
C LEU A 52 3.53 11.28 -1.87
N ALA A 53 3.01 10.50 -0.92
CA ALA A 53 1.96 10.93 -0.02
C ALA A 53 2.39 12.18 0.78
N SER A 54 3.61 12.21 1.29
CA SER A 54 4.17 13.38 1.99
C SER A 54 4.22 14.62 1.10
N ALA A 55 4.67 14.48 -0.16
CA ALA A 55 4.69 15.58 -1.13
C ALA A 55 3.27 16.07 -1.46
N LEU A 56 2.30 15.17 -1.62
CA LEU A 56 0.91 15.53 -1.87
C LEU A 56 0.28 16.28 -0.69
N THR A 57 0.57 15.86 0.54
CA THR A 57 0.14 16.58 1.75
C THR A 57 0.74 17.99 1.79
N GLN A 58 2.01 18.16 1.41
CA GLN A 58 2.64 19.49 1.31
C GLN A 58 2.02 20.37 0.21
N LEU A 59 1.49 19.77 -0.85
CA LEU A 59 0.73 20.45 -1.90
C LEU A 59 -0.74 20.73 -1.51
N GLY A 60 -1.13 20.45 -0.27
CA GLY A 60 -2.46 20.73 0.27
C GLY A 60 -3.54 19.71 -0.12
N VAL A 61 -3.16 18.51 -0.59
CA VAL A 61 -4.12 17.44 -0.87
C VAL A 61 -4.61 16.81 0.44
N SER A 62 -5.92 16.78 0.62
CA SER A 62 -6.62 16.24 1.78
C SER A 62 -7.46 15.02 1.44
N GLN A 63 -7.86 14.27 2.47
CA GLN A 63 -8.76 13.13 2.29
C GLN A 63 -10.09 13.58 1.69
N GLY A 64 -10.52 12.93 0.61
CA GLY A 64 -11.75 13.28 -0.11
C GLY A 64 -11.53 14.22 -1.30
N ASP A 65 -10.34 14.79 -1.46
CA ASP A 65 -9.99 15.58 -2.64
C ASP A 65 -9.89 14.69 -3.88
N VAL A 66 -10.64 15.02 -4.93
CA VAL A 66 -10.50 14.42 -6.26
C VAL A 66 -9.80 15.42 -7.17
N LYS A 67 -8.49 15.24 -7.37
CA LYS A 67 -7.70 16.06 -8.30
C LYS A 67 -7.73 15.39 -9.68
N PHE A 68 -8.61 15.86 -10.57
CA PHE A 68 -8.45 15.59 -11.99
C PHE A 68 -7.41 16.58 -12.53
N SER A 69 -6.25 16.08 -12.95
CA SER A 69 -5.40 16.84 -13.87
C SER A 69 -5.91 16.51 -15.27
N VAL A 70 -6.44 17.51 -15.97
CA VAL A 70 -6.72 17.45 -17.41
C VAL A 70 -5.41 17.60 -18.16
#